data_AF-A0AAV0Y2W3-F1
#
_entry.id   AF-A0AAV0Y2W3-F1
#
_cell.length_a   1.000
_cell.length_b   1.000
_cell.length_c   1.000
_cell.angle_alpha   90.00
_cell.angle_beta   90.00
_cell.angle_gamma   90.00
#
_symmetry.space_group_name_H-M   'P 1'
#
loop_
_entity.id
_entity.type
_entity.pdbx_description
1 polymer ?
#
loop_
_entity_poly.entity_id
_entity_poly.type
_entity_poly.pdbx_seq_one_letter_code
_entity_poly.pdbx_strand_id
1 'polypeptide(L)'
;MLSKLGVGNNEINYCSMKVQAFGGFVLSVKGKVKLKCEIDGTIEEVEFVVIDNKYIKSILGRDTCEKLMLIQKINVIVSQNEKEQFIKDNKRIFEGLGKLPFKHKITLKENVTPVVRPPRRIPFKIKEKLKNTLETLEKNKIIEKIDKPTEWVNNLVITEKKNGTLKICLDPKFLNQANVENIHIFLPEMILKVS
;
A
#
# COMPACT_ATOMS: atom_id res chain seq x y z
N MET A 1 35.95 -20.77 -31.75
CA MET A 1 35.38 -19.64 -30.97
C MET A 1 36.49 -18.67 -30.61
N LEU A 2 37.58 -19.11 -29.98
CA LEU A 2 38.75 -18.26 -29.69
C LEU A 2 39.41 -17.64 -30.93
N SER A 3 39.53 -18.40 -32.03
CA SER A 3 40.01 -17.86 -33.31
C SER A 3 39.11 -16.77 -33.91
N LYS A 4 37.81 -16.75 -33.58
CA LYS A 4 36.88 -15.68 -33.97
C LYS A 4 37.02 -14.44 -33.08
N LEU A 5 37.59 -14.61 -31.89
CA LEU A 5 37.93 -13.54 -30.95
C LEU A 5 39.37 -13.02 -31.17
N GLY A 6 40.05 -13.47 -32.23
CA GLY A 6 41.42 -13.07 -32.55
C GLY A 6 42.50 -13.70 -31.68
N VAL A 7 42.15 -14.68 -30.82
CA VAL A 7 43.09 -15.27 -29.85
C VAL A 7 43.80 -16.47 -30.45
N GLY A 8 45.13 -16.40 -30.53
CA GLY A 8 45.99 -17.50 -30.95
C GLY A 8 46.28 -18.50 -29.82
N ASN A 9 46.60 -19.76 -30.14
CA ASN A 9 46.94 -20.77 -29.11
C ASN A 9 48.18 -20.37 -28.27
N ASN A 10 49.06 -19.52 -28.79
CA ASN A 10 50.26 -19.04 -28.08
C ASN A 10 49.95 -17.94 -27.04
N GLU A 11 48.72 -17.41 -27.02
CA GLU A 11 48.30 -16.36 -26.07
C GLU A 11 47.58 -16.94 -24.85
N ILE A 12 47.37 -18.27 -24.82
CA ILE A 12 46.77 -18.98 -23.70
C ILE A 12 47.89 -19.35 -22.73
N ASN A 13 47.87 -18.72 -21.56
CA ASN A 13 48.84 -19.00 -20.50
C ASN A 13 48.44 -20.28 -19.75
N TYR A 14 49.43 -21.11 -19.44
CA TYR A 14 49.20 -22.31 -18.64
C TYR A 14 48.57 -21.98 -17.29
N CYS A 15 47.64 -22.82 -16.84
CA CYS A 15 46.98 -22.68 -15.55
C CYS A 15 46.73 -24.05 -14.91
N SER A 16 47.07 -24.18 -13.63
CA SER A 16 46.86 -25.40 -12.83
C SER A 16 45.50 -25.47 -12.13
N MET A 17 44.59 -24.53 -12.42
CA MET A 17 43.26 -24.50 -11.80
C MET A 17 42.40 -25.69 -12.25
N LYS A 18 41.73 -26.32 -11.28
CA LYS A 18 40.69 -27.31 -11.55
C LYS A 18 39.34 -26.61 -11.53
N VAL A 19 38.58 -26.72 -12.63
CA VAL A 19 37.22 -26.17 -12.74
C VAL A 19 36.23 -27.32 -12.64
N GLN A 20 35.23 -27.18 -11.78
CA GLN A 20 34.20 -28.19 -11.57
C GLN A 20 32.83 -27.61 -11.93
N ALA A 21 32.07 -28.32 -12.75
CA ALA A 21 30.71 -27.96 -13.10
C ALA A 21 29.72 -28.32 -11.98
N PHE A 22 28.55 -27.68 -12.00
CA PHE A 22 27.43 -28.06 -11.15
C PHE A 22 27.05 -29.53 -11.43
N GLY A 23 27.11 -30.39 -10.40
CA GLY A 23 27.00 -31.85 -10.54
C GLY A 23 28.31 -32.62 -10.33
N GLY A 24 29.41 -31.91 -10.08
CA GLY A 24 30.66 -32.52 -9.63
C GLY A 24 31.64 -32.95 -10.73
N PHE A 25 31.29 -32.73 -11.99
CA PHE A 25 32.15 -33.07 -13.14
C PHE A 25 33.33 -32.10 -13.26
N VAL A 26 34.55 -32.64 -13.34
CA VAL A 26 35.77 -31.84 -13.54
C VAL A 26 35.96 -31.54 -15.03
N LEU A 27 36.15 -30.27 -15.36
CA LEU A 27 36.37 -29.80 -16.73
C LEU A 27 37.86 -29.72 -17.05
N SER A 28 38.25 -30.13 -18.26
CA SER A 28 39.62 -30.03 -18.75
C SER A 28 39.96 -28.58 -19.14
N VAL A 29 40.87 -27.97 -18.38
CA VAL A 29 41.32 -26.59 -18.55
C VAL A 29 42.53 -26.56 -19.48
N LYS A 30 42.45 -25.76 -20.54
CA LYS A 30 43.57 -25.50 -21.48
C LYS A 30 44.50 -24.39 -20.97
N GLY A 31 43.96 -23.46 -20.18
CA GLY A 31 44.73 -22.37 -19.61
C GLY A 31 43.87 -21.14 -19.35
N LYS A 32 44.50 -19.97 -19.37
CA LYS A 32 43.86 -18.67 -19.14
C LYS A 32 44.23 -17.67 -20.22
N VAL A 33 43.32 -16.76 -20.51
CA VAL A 33 43.54 -15.65 -21.43
C VAL A 33 42.86 -14.40 -20.91
N LYS A 34 43.46 -13.23 -21.11
CA LYS A 34 42.84 -11.94 -20.82
C LYS A 34 42.22 -11.38 -22.08
N LEU A 35 40.94 -11.00 -21.99
CA LEU A 35 40.19 -10.43 -23.09
C LEU A 35 39.61 -9.09 -22.66
N LYS A 36 39.63 -8.11 -23.56
CA LYS A 36 38.89 -6.86 -23.38
C LYS A 36 37.43 -7.10 -23.70
N CYS A 37 36.56 -6.84 -22.75
CA CYS A 37 35.11 -6.94 -22.88
C CYS A 37 34.51 -5.54 -22.85
N GLU A 38 33.64 -5.25 -23.81
CA GLU A 38 32.90 -3.99 -23.88
C GLU A 38 31.40 -4.28 -23.84
N ILE A 39 30.70 -3.62 -22.91
CA ILE A 39 29.24 -3.64 -22.82
C ILE A 39 28.76 -2.24 -22.46
N ASP A 40 27.81 -1.70 -23.23
CA ASP A 40 27.19 -0.39 -23.03
C ASP A 40 28.21 0.75 -22.78
N GLY A 41 29.34 0.72 -23.50
CA GLY A 41 30.41 1.72 -23.43
C GLY A 41 31.39 1.53 -22.26
N THR A 42 31.17 0.54 -21.38
CA THR A 42 32.11 0.16 -20.32
C THR A 42 33.07 -0.91 -20.85
N ILE A 43 34.38 -0.61 -20.81
CA ILE A 43 35.43 -1.52 -21.28
C ILE A 43 36.24 -2.02 -20.09
N GLU A 44 36.26 -3.33 -19.88
CA GLU A 44 37.03 -3.98 -18.82
C GLU A 44 37.88 -5.14 -19.36
N GLU A 45 39.09 -5.29 -18.84
CA GLU A 45 39.95 -6.43 -19.16
C GLU A 45 39.66 -7.59 -18.20
N VAL A 46 39.16 -8.69 -18.74
CA VAL A 46 38.67 -9.84 -17.98
C VAL A 46 39.53 -11.07 -18.27
N GLU A 47 39.97 -11.76 -17.21
CA GLU A 47 40.65 -13.04 -17.32
C GLU A 47 39.65 -14.19 -17.43
N PHE A 48 39.69 -14.90 -18.57
CA PHE A 48 38.89 -16.09 -18.83
C PHE A 48 39.71 -17.36 -18.63
N VAL A 49 39.11 -18.35 -18.00
CA VAL A 49 39.62 -19.72 -18.00
C VAL A 49 39.11 -20.42 -19.26
N VAL A 50 40.03 -20.94 -20.06
CA VAL A 50 39.73 -21.63 -21.31
C VAL A 50 39.56 -23.12 -21.05
N ILE A 51 38.40 -23.65 -21.43
CA ILE A 51 38.07 -25.07 -21.34
C ILE A 51 37.86 -25.67 -22.73
N ASP A 52 38.24 -26.94 -22.90
CA ASP A 52 38.04 -27.64 -24.17
C ASP A 52 36.67 -28.34 -24.23
N ASN A 53 35.60 -27.54 -24.26
CA ASN A 53 34.25 -28.09 -24.35
C ASN A 53 33.34 -27.19 -25.19
N LYS A 54 32.89 -27.70 -26.34
CA LYS A 54 32.05 -26.94 -27.29
C LYS A 54 30.60 -26.77 -26.83
N TYR A 55 30.15 -27.54 -25.84
CA TYR A 55 28.76 -27.55 -25.37
C TYR A 55 28.52 -26.60 -24.18
N ILE A 56 29.59 -26.05 -23.58
CA ILE A 56 29.48 -25.16 -22.43
C ILE A 56 29.52 -23.72 -22.90
N LYS A 57 28.54 -22.93 -22.44
CA LYS A 57 28.51 -21.48 -22.67
C LYS A 57 29.47 -20.78 -21.71
N SER A 58 30.12 -19.72 -22.20
CA SER A 58 30.90 -18.82 -21.35
C SER A 58 30.00 -18.15 -20.32
N ILE A 59 30.50 -18.04 -19.09
CA ILE A 59 29.84 -17.34 -17.99
C ILE A 59 30.74 -16.22 -17.48
N LEU A 60 30.13 -15.19 -16.92
CA LEU A 60 30.83 -14.11 -16.23
C LEU A 60 30.69 -14.29 -14.73
N GLY A 61 31.77 -14.02 -14.00
CA GLY A 61 31.77 -14.02 -12.54
C GLY A 61 31.04 -12.78 -12.00
N ARG A 62 30.59 -12.86 -10.74
CA ARG A 62 29.93 -11.74 -10.05
C ARG A 62 30.72 -10.44 -10.15
N ASP A 63 32.00 -10.49 -9.78
CA ASP A 63 32.87 -9.31 -9.76
C ASP A 63 33.00 -8.67 -11.14
N THR A 64 33.05 -9.50 -12.19
CA THR A 64 33.07 -9.02 -13.58
C THR A 64 31.73 -8.40 -13.98
N CYS A 65 30.61 -9.00 -13.59
CA CYS A 65 29.29 -8.44 -13.84
C CYS A 65 29.08 -7.12 -13.09
N GLU A 66 29.62 -6.95 -11.88
CA GLU A 66 29.58 -5.68 -11.13
C GLU A 66 30.42 -4.61 -11.85
N LYS A 67 31.64 -4.94 -12.28
CA LYS A 67 32.53 -4.01 -13.01
C LYS A 67 31.96 -3.59 -14.36
N LEU A 68 31.35 -4.53 -15.09
CA LEU A 68 30.67 -4.27 -16.36
C LEU A 68 29.26 -3.67 -16.18
N MET A 69 28.86 -3.32 -14.95
CA MET A 69 27.56 -2.73 -14.63
C MET A 69 26.34 -3.58 -15.06
N LEU A 70 26.54 -4.89 -15.24
CA LEU A 70 25.47 -5.85 -15.55
C LEU A 70 24.57 -6.14 -14.34
N ILE A 71 25.11 -5.97 -13.13
CA ILE A 71 24.38 -6.12 -11.87
C ILE A 71 24.73 -4.97 -10.93
N GLN A 72 23.74 -4.45 -10.21
CA GLN A 72 23.93 -3.42 -9.20
C GLN A 72 23.56 -3.95 -7.82
N LYS A 73 24.50 -3.90 -6.88
CA LYS A 73 24.26 -4.34 -5.50
C LYS A 73 23.69 -3.19 -4.67
N ILE A 74 22.39 -3.21 -4.45
CA ILE A 74 21.70 -2.24 -3.58
C ILE A 74 21.67 -2.81 -2.16
N ASN A 75 22.52 -2.27 -1.26
CA ASN A 75 22.60 -2.74 0.13
C ASN A 75 21.57 -2.09 1.06
N VAL A 76 21.17 -0.85 0.78
CA VAL A 76 20.22 -0.07 1.60
C VAL A 76 19.43 0.85 0.69
N ILE A 77 18.11 0.81 0.82
CA ILE A 77 17.21 1.85 0.29
C ILE A 77 16.99 2.83 1.44
N VAL A 78 17.65 3.99 1.38
CA VAL A 78 17.37 5.06 2.35
C VAL A 78 16.04 5.67 1.95
N SER A 79 14.95 5.29 2.62
CA SER A 79 13.71 6.06 2.58
C SER A 79 14.03 7.42 3.14
N GLN A 80 14.12 8.43 2.27
CA GLN A 80 14.02 9.81 2.71
C GLN A 80 12.65 9.97 3.41
N ASN A 81 12.50 10.94 4.31
CA ASN A 81 11.29 11.22 5.10
C ASN A 81 10.08 11.67 4.24
N GLU A 82 9.84 11.00 3.11
CA GLU A 82 8.78 11.28 2.15
C GLU A 82 7.41 11.19 2.81
N LYS A 83 7.23 10.32 3.81
CA LYS A 83 5.97 10.19 4.53
C LYS A 83 5.65 11.44 5.35
N GLU A 84 6.56 11.89 6.19
CA GLU A 84 6.35 13.08 7.03
C GLU A 84 6.18 14.31 6.15
N GLN A 85 6.98 14.41 5.09
CA GLN A 85 6.87 15.49 4.12
C GLN A 85 5.53 15.44 3.36
N PHE A 86 5.08 14.27 2.92
CA PHE A 86 3.79 14.08 2.27
C PHE A 86 2.62 14.43 3.18
N ILE A 87 2.63 13.99 4.46
CA ILE A 87 1.61 14.35 5.45
C ILE A 87 1.60 15.87 5.65
N LYS A 88 2.77 16.48 5.75
CA LYS A 88 2.92 17.93 5.92
C LYS A 88 2.37 18.69 4.72
N ASP A 89 2.67 18.25 3.51
CA ASP A 89 2.23 18.86 2.26
C ASP A 89 0.72 18.65 2.02
N ASN A 90 0.14 17.59 2.59
CA ASN A 90 -1.27 17.24 2.45
C ASN A 90 -2.06 17.36 3.75
N LYS A 91 -1.62 18.26 4.66
CA LYS A 91 -2.17 18.41 6.01
C LYS A 91 -3.70 18.50 6.05
N ARG A 92 -4.31 19.20 5.08
CA ARG A 92 -5.77 19.36 4.94
C ARG A 92 -6.55 18.04 4.84
N ILE A 93 -5.93 16.97 4.30
CA ILE A 93 -6.55 15.67 4.09
C ILE A 93 -6.46 14.83 5.37
N PHE A 94 -5.42 15.07 6.16
CA PHE A 94 -5.09 14.29 7.36
C PHE A 94 -5.57 14.95 8.67
N GLU A 95 -6.20 16.12 8.61
CA GLU A 95 -6.67 16.84 9.79
C GLU A 95 -8.16 17.19 9.72
N GLY A 96 -8.82 17.12 10.88
CA GLY A 96 -10.24 17.46 11.04
C GLY A 96 -11.19 16.35 10.57
N LEU A 97 -12.49 16.66 10.60
CA LEU A 97 -13.56 15.72 10.21
C LEU A 97 -13.92 15.83 8.71
N GLY A 98 -13.47 16.88 8.04
CA GLY A 98 -13.93 17.24 6.71
C GLY A 98 -15.39 17.73 6.69
N LYS A 99 -15.82 18.28 5.56
CA LYS A 99 -17.20 18.66 5.29
C LYS A 99 -17.49 18.47 3.81
N LEU A 100 -18.53 17.71 3.49
CA LEU A 100 -18.96 17.55 2.10
C LEU A 100 -19.52 18.88 1.56
N PRO A 101 -19.23 19.22 0.30
CA PRO A 101 -19.66 20.50 -0.29
C PRO A 101 -21.16 20.52 -0.65
N PHE A 102 -21.88 19.40 -0.49
CA PHE A 102 -23.29 19.26 -0.81
C PHE A 102 -24.11 18.86 0.41
N LYS A 103 -25.42 19.15 0.36
CA LYS A 103 -26.38 18.75 1.38
C LYS A 103 -27.02 17.42 1.01
N HIS A 104 -27.15 16.51 1.98
CA HIS A 104 -27.93 15.30 1.81
C HIS A 104 -29.40 15.57 2.15
N LYS A 105 -30.32 15.15 1.28
CA LYS A 105 -31.77 15.22 1.51
C LYS A 105 -32.31 13.80 1.69
N ILE A 106 -33.02 13.57 2.79
CA ILE A 106 -33.76 12.33 3.03
C ILE A 106 -35.13 12.46 2.36
N THR A 107 -35.48 11.52 1.50
CA THR A 107 -36.75 11.52 0.75
C THR A 107 -37.70 10.52 1.35
N LEU A 108 -38.84 10.99 1.87
CA LEU A 108 -39.83 10.11 2.50
C LEU A 108 -40.83 9.56 1.48
N LYS A 109 -41.36 8.37 1.75
CA LYS A 109 -42.48 7.79 1.00
C LYS A 109 -43.71 8.72 1.09
N GLU A 110 -44.56 8.66 0.08
CA GLU A 110 -45.81 9.43 0.07
C GLU A 110 -46.73 8.99 1.23
N ASN A 111 -47.49 9.94 1.78
CA ASN A 111 -48.48 9.71 2.84
C ASN A 111 -47.93 9.07 4.14
N VAL A 112 -46.65 9.28 4.45
CA VAL A 112 -46.09 8.83 5.73
C VAL A 112 -46.47 9.76 6.87
N THR A 113 -46.96 9.18 7.97
CA THR A 113 -47.18 9.90 9.22
C THR A 113 -45.86 10.04 10.01
N PRO A 114 -45.46 11.27 10.40
CA PRO A 114 -44.28 11.48 11.23
C PRO A 114 -44.39 10.83 12.61
N VAL A 115 -43.25 10.38 13.14
CA VAL A 115 -43.16 9.74 14.47
C VAL A 115 -42.30 10.58 15.40
N VAL A 116 -42.89 10.99 16.52
CA VAL A 116 -42.19 11.65 17.63
C VAL A 116 -41.98 10.64 18.75
N ARG A 117 -40.72 10.28 19.02
CA ARG A 117 -40.38 9.39 20.14
C ARG A 117 -40.04 10.19 21.39
N PRO A 118 -40.55 9.80 22.58
CA PRO A 118 -40.24 10.49 23.82
C PRO A 118 -38.77 10.27 24.21
N PRO A 119 -38.10 11.26 24.83
CA PRO A 119 -36.73 11.11 25.32
C PRO A 119 -36.57 9.93 26.27
N ARG A 120 -35.46 9.19 26.14
CA ARG A 120 -35.13 8.10 27.07
C ARG A 120 -34.55 8.64 28.37
N ARG A 121 -34.83 7.93 29.47
CA ARG A 121 -34.22 8.21 30.78
C ARG A 121 -32.71 7.98 30.70
N ILE A 122 -31.95 8.99 31.12
CA ILE A 122 -30.48 8.93 31.15
C ILE A 122 -30.01 8.64 32.58
N PRO A 123 -29.17 7.61 32.81
CA PRO A 123 -28.57 7.38 34.11
C PRO A 123 -27.77 8.59 34.60
N PHE A 124 -27.90 8.92 35.89
CA PHE A 124 -27.26 10.11 36.48
C PHE A 124 -25.74 10.11 36.28
N LYS A 125 -25.10 8.95 36.42
CA LYS A 125 -23.65 8.76 36.25
C LYS A 125 -23.11 9.24 34.89
N ILE A 126 -23.89 9.16 33.82
CA ILE A 126 -23.43 9.53 32.47
C ILE A 126 -23.97 10.88 31.99
N LYS A 127 -24.81 11.56 32.79
CA LYS A 127 -25.51 12.78 32.39
C LYS A 127 -24.56 13.92 32.01
N GLU A 128 -23.58 14.21 32.87
CA GLU A 128 -22.57 15.26 32.62
C GLU A 128 -21.68 14.93 31.42
N LYS A 129 -21.26 13.67 31.32
CA LYS A 129 -20.43 13.19 30.20
C LYS A 129 -21.17 13.28 28.86
N LEU A 130 -22.46 12.97 28.87
CA LEU A 130 -23.33 13.11 27.71
C LEU A 130 -23.45 14.58 27.30
N LYS A 131 -23.71 15.48 28.25
CA LYS A 131 -23.78 16.92 28.03
C LYS A 131 -22.51 17.45 27.37
N ASN A 132 -21.34 17.17 27.96
CA ASN A 132 -20.04 17.61 27.41
C ASN A 132 -19.80 17.05 25.99
N THR A 133 -20.25 15.82 25.73
CA THR A 133 -20.14 15.21 24.39
C THR A 133 -21.02 15.95 23.38
N LEU A 134 -22.28 16.25 23.72
CA LEU A 134 -23.20 16.99 22.85
C LEU A 134 -22.70 18.42 22.58
N GLU A 135 -22.22 19.13 23.59
CA GLU A 135 -21.61 20.46 23.45
C GLU A 135 -20.39 20.43 22.52
N THR A 136 -19.56 19.39 22.63
CA THR A 136 -18.41 19.20 21.72
C THR A 136 -18.86 18.97 20.28
N LEU A 137 -19.90 18.17 20.06
CA LEU A 137 -20.46 17.92 18.72
C LEU A 137 -21.05 19.20 18.11
N GLU A 138 -21.75 20.00 18.93
CA GLU A 138 -22.32 21.29 18.51
C GLU A 138 -21.22 22.30 18.18
N LYS A 139 -20.20 22.43 19.04
CA LYS A 139 -19.02 23.28 18.79
C LYS A 139 -18.31 22.91 17.49
N ASN A 140 -18.23 21.62 17.19
CA ASN A 140 -17.64 21.09 15.96
C ASN A 140 -18.60 21.18 14.74
N LYS A 141 -19.79 21.78 14.90
CA LYS A 141 -20.80 21.94 13.85
C LYS A 141 -21.27 20.62 13.23
N ILE A 142 -21.27 19.55 14.01
CA ILE A 142 -21.74 18.22 13.61
C ILE A 142 -23.25 18.10 13.83
N ILE A 143 -23.74 18.71 14.92
CA ILE A 143 -25.16 18.82 15.26
C ILE A 143 -25.49 20.27 15.57
N GLU A 144 -26.78 20.60 15.57
CA GLU A 144 -27.29 21.91 15.96
C GLU A 144 -28.48 21.74 16.92
N LYS A 145 -28.65 22.71 17.83
CA LYS A 145 -29.81 22.76 18.71
C LYS A 145 -31.03 23.26 17.93
N ILE A 146 -32.16 22.57 18.11
CA ILE A 146 -33.45 22.95 17.53
C ILE A 146 -34.40 23.31 18.67
N ASP A 147 -34.85 24.56 18.68
CA ASP A 147 -35.78 25.09 19.71
C ASP A 147 -37.25 25.11 19.21
N LYS A 148 -37.51 24.62 18.01
CA LYS A 148 -38.84 24.57 17.40
C LYS A 148 -39.37 23.13 17.38
N PRO A 149 -40.71 22.92 17.42
CA PRO A 149 -41.28 21.60 17.24
C PRO A 149 -40.83 20.96 15.92
N THR A 150 -40.44 19.69 15.96
CA THR A 150 -40.09 18.91 14.78
C THR A 150 -41.06 17.74 14.62
N GLU A 151 -41.41 17.43 13.37
CA GLU A 151 -42.33 16.34 13.05
C GLU A 151 -41.70 14.97 13.35
N TRP A 152 -40.38 14.87 13.23
CA TRP A 152 -39.62 13.64 13.50
C TRP A 152 -38.73 13.83 14.73
N VAL A 153 -38.85 12.91 15.69
CA VAL A 153 -37.95 12.83 16.84
C VAL A 153 -37.54 11.39 17.03
N ASN A 154 -36.24 11.13 16.92
CA ASN A 154 -35.67 9.80 17.08
C ASN A 154 -35.00 9.67 18.46
N ASN A 155 -34.97 8.45 18.98
CA ASN A 155 -34.34 8.20 20.27
C ASN A 155 -32.82 8.29 20.19
N LEU A 156 -32.23 8.78 21.26
CA LEU A 156 -30.79 8.66 21.50
C LEU A 156 -30.45 7.27 22.04
N VAL A 157 -29.35 6.71 21.54
CA VAL A 157 -28.70 5.49 22.05
C VAL A 157 -27.29 5.88 22.48
N ILE A 158 -26.89 5.45 23.68
CA ILE A 158 -25.59 5.78 24.24
C ILE A 158 -24.88 4.48 24.60
N THR A 159 -23.65 4.33 24.11
CA THR A 159 -22.76 3.24 24.50
C THR A 159 -21.42 3.79 24.97
N GLU A 160 -20.70 3.04 25.80
CA GLU A 160 -19.36 3.43 26.24
C GLU A 160 -18.31 2.75 25.35
N LYS A 161 -17.33 3.52 24.89
CA LYS A 161 -16.18 2.99 24.14
C LYS A 161 -15.17 2.40 25.12
N LYS A 162 -14.25 1.58 24.62
CA LYS A 162 -13.15 0.98 25.41
C LYS A 162 -12.29 2.02 26.15
N ASN A 163 -12.11 3.21 25.56
CA ASN A 163 -11.37 4.31 26.18
C ASN A 163 -12.19 5.12 27.20
N GLY A 164 -13.37 4.63 27.58
CA GLY A 164 -14.28 5.32 28.47
C GLY A 164 -15.06 6.45 27.82
N THR A 165 -14.81 6.92 26.60
CA THR A 165 -15.65 8.00 26.02
C THR A 165 -17.03 7.49 25.59
N LEU A 166 -18.04 8.37 25.50
CA LEU A 166 -19.38 7.97 25.02
C LEU A 166 -19.42 7.92 23.49
N LYS A 167 -20.10 6.91 22.96
CA LYS A 167 -20.57 6.84 21.58
C LYS A 167 -22.06 7.15 21.57
N ILE A 168 -22.42 8.20 20.87
CA ILE A 168 -23.80 8.66 20.70
C ILE A 168 -24.30 8.17 19.34
N CYS A 169 -25.41 7.47 19.32
CA CYS A 169 -26.07 6.98 18.11
C CYS A 169 -27.53 7.44 18.09
N LEU A 170 -28.02 7.75 16.89
CA LEU A 170 -29.45 7.91 16.64
C LEU A 170 -30.08 6.51 16.47
N ASP A 171 -31.31 6.33 16.92
CA ASP A 171 -32.16 5.18 16.58
C ASP A 171 -33.21 5.61 15.54
N PRO A 172 -32.87 5.59 14.23
CA PRO A 172 -33.73 6.11 13.17
C PRO A 172 -34.73 5.06 12.67
N LYS A 173 -35.09 4.04 13.47
CA LYS A 173 -35.89 2.89 12.99
C LYS A 173 -37.13 3.31 12.20
N PHE A 174 -37.93 4.23 12.72
CA PHE A 174 -39.14 4.71 12.05
C PHE A 174 -38.84 5.62 10.85
N LEU A 175 -37.82 6.48 10.96
CA LEU A 175 -37.38 7.33 9.86
C LEU A 175 -36.87 6.50 8.67
N ASN A 176 -36.17 5.40 8.92
CA ASN A 176 -35.68 4.50 7.87
C ASN A 176 -36.83 3.75 7.18
N GLN A 177 -37.86 3.32 7.92
CA GLN A 177 -39.06 2.69 7.33
C GLN A 177 -39.83 3.66 6.42
N ALA A 178 -39.83 4.94 6.80
CA ALA A 178 -40.43 6.05 6.08
C ALA A 178 -39.65 6.49 4.84
N ASN A 179 -38.36 6.15 4.73
CA ASN A 179 -37.50 6.57 3.64
C ASN A 179 -37.86 5.80 2.35
N VAL A 180 -37.75 6.47 1.18
CA VAL A 180 -37.86 5.80 -0.12
C VAL A 180 -36.64 4.89 -0.27
N GLU A 181 -36.84 3.58 -0.44
CA GLU A 181 -35.77 2.56 -0.43
C GLU A 181 -34.81 2.58 -1.63
N ASN A 182 -34.88 3.58 -2.52
CA ASN A 182 -34.20 3.56 -3.81
C ASN A 182 -33.13 4.64 -3.96
N ILE A 183 -32.04 4.52 -3.20
CA ILE A 183 -30.74 4.96 -3.72
C ILE A 183 -29.95 3.68 -3.97
N HIS A 184 -30.15 3.08 -5.14
CA HIS A 184 -29.22 2.07 -5.65
C HIS A 184 -27.87 2.75 -5.89
N ILE A 185 -27.04 2.81 -4.84
CA ILE A 185 -25.62 3.05 -5.01
C ILE A 185 -25.09 1.72 -5.55
N PHE A 186 -24.81 1.67 -6.85
CA PHE A 186 -24.04 0.57 -7.44
C PHE A 186 -22.64 0.62 -6.83
N LEU A 187 -22.44 -0.12 -5.74
CA LEU A 187 -21.11 -0.48 -5.29
C LEU A 187 -20.64 -1.60 -6.22
N PRO A 188 -19.57 -1.43 -7.01
CA PRO A 188 -19.04 -2.52 -7.80
C PRO A 188 -18.58 -3.61 -6.82
N GLU A 189 -19.26 -4.76 -6.82
CA GLU A 189 -18.80 -5.93 -6.07
C GLU A 189 -17.48 -6.41 -6.69
N MET A 190 -16.39 -6.36 -5.93
CA MET A 190 -15.16 -7.08 -6.29
C MET A 190 -15.39 -8.58 -6.11
N ILE A 191 -16.08 -9.21 -7.05
CA ILE A 191 -16.16 -10.67 -7.12
C ILE A 191 -14.82 -11.18 -7.66
N LEU A 192 -13.90 -11.52 -6.76
CA LEU A 192 -12.77 -12.39 -7.07
C LEU A 192 -13.33 -13.78 -7.39
N LYS A 193 -13.63 -14.04 -8.67
CA LYS A 193 -13.73 -15.42 -9.15
C LYS A 193 -12.32 -16.00 -9.15
N VAL A 194 -12.05 -16.86 -8.18
CA VAL A 194 -10.93 -17.80 -8.27
C VAL A 194 -11.35 -18.84 -9.30
N SER A 195 -10.82 -18.73 -10.51
CA SER A 195 -10.83 -19.77 -11.55
C SER A 195 -9.73 -20.78 -11.30
#